data_AF-A0A3N5Z7N1-F1
#
_entry.id   AF-A0A3N5Z7N1-F1
#
_cell.length_a   1.000
_cell.length_b   1.000
_cell.length_c   1.000
_cell.angle_alpha   90.00
_cell.angle_beta   90.00
_cell.angle_gamma   90.00
#
_symmetry.space_group_name_H-M   'P 1'
#
loop_
_entity.id
_entity.type
_entity.pdbx_description
1 polymer ?
#
loop_
_entity_poly.entity_id
_entity_poly.type
_entity_poly.pdbx_seq_one_letter_code
_entity_poly.pdbx_strand_id
1 'polypeptide(L)'
;MRGTTMKVAVTATGPSLDAALDPRFGRCARFVLVDTDTMDFEAVENGSSSLGGGAGIQSAQLMARKDAAFVLTGRKFNVTTGICVNKADINPELCDEIEAEAAALGIPVLGRIRYDNSVTAAQIRRMAVVESGDGPAARDIRALWARVGDRQRVPASRRPWR
;
A
#
# COMPACT_ATOMS: atom_id res chain seq x y z
N MET A 1 -27.80 -7.90 18.47
CA MET A 1 -26.52 -7.50 17.82
C MET A 1 -26.52 -8.14 16.45
N ARG A 2 -26.56 -7.36 15.35
CA ARG A 2 -26.41 -7.95 14.01
C ARG A 2 -24.93 -8.28 13.84
N GLY A 3 -24.59 -9.57 13.78
CA GLY A 3 -23.26 -9.97 13.33
C GLY A 3 -23.15 -9.54 11.87
N THR A 4 -22.45 -8.44 11.60
CA THR A 4 -22.14 -8.03 10.25
C THR A 4 -21.01 -8.90 9.78
N THR A 5 -21.34 -9.92 8.97
CA THR A 5 -20.36 -10.69 8.23
C THR A 5 -19.47 -9.76 7.41
N MET A 6 -18.15 -9.90 7.53
CA MET A 6 -17.21 -8.99 6.89
C MET A 6 -16.89 -9.45 5.46
N LYS A 7 -17.33 -8.67 4.47
CA LYS A 7 -17.03 -8.92 3.05
C LYS A 7 -15.82 -8.15 2.56
N VAL A 8 -14.88 -8.85 1.95
CA VAL A 8 -13.70 -8.28 1.30
C VAL A 8 -13.82 -8.50 -0.21
N ALA A 9 -13.77 -7.42 -0.98
CA ALA A 9 -13.75 -7.50 -2.44
C ALA A 9 -12.31 -7.52 -2.96
N VAL A 10 -11.99 -8.48 -3.81
CA VAL A 10 -10.65 -8.66 -4.40
C VAL A 10 -10.74 -8.46 -5.91
N THR A 11 -9.92 -7.59 -6.49
CA THR A 11 -9.86 -7.43 -7.95
C THR A 11 -9.20 -8.65 -8.59
N ALA A 12 -9.89 -9.29 -9.52
CA ALA A 12 -9.45 -10.54 -10.14
C ALA A 12 -9.58 -10.49 -11.68
N THR A 13 -8.75 -11.30 -12.35
CA THR A 13 -8.85 -11.54 -13.80
C THR A 13 -9.88 -12.62 -14.15
N GLY A 14 -10.27 -13.45 -13.17
CA GLY A 14 -11.16 -14.60 -13.31
C GLY A 14 -12.23 -14.67 -12.20
N PRO A 15 -13.17 -15.63 -12.27
CA PRO A 15 -14.29 -15.74 -11.35
C PRO A 15 -14.05 -16.71 -10.17
N SER A 16 -12.79 -17.04 -9.86
CA SER A 16 -12.43 -18.00 -8.80
C SER A 16 -11.44 -17.37 -7.80
N LEU A 17 -11.31 -17.98 -6.63
CA LEU A 17 -10.29 -17.60 -5.62
C LEU A 17 -8.85 -17.79 -6.12
N ASP A 18 -8.62 -18.73 -7.04
CA ASP A 18 -7.30 -18.99 -7.65
C ASP A 18 -6.99 -18.06 -8.83
N ALA A 19 -7.92 -17.18 -9.21
CA ALA A 19 -7.69 -16.26 -10.31
C ALA A 19 -6.58 -15.26 -9.96
N ALA A 20 -5.77 -14.91 -10.96
CA ALA A 20 -4.75 -13.88 -10.77
C ALA A 20 -5.37 -12.53 -10.37
N LEU A 21 -4.66 -11.79 -9.53
CA LEU A 21 -5.05 -10.45 -9.13
C LEU A 21 -5.06 -9.51 -10.35
N ASP A 22 -6.17 -8.81 -10.61
CA ASP A 22 -6.16 -7.73 -11.59
C ASP A 22 -5.60 -6.47 -10.94
N PRO A 23 -4.54 -5.84 -11.48
CA PRO A 23 -3.97 -4.68 -10.83
C PRO A 23 -4.85 -3.43 -10.91
N ARG A 24 -5.91 -3.41 -11.72
CA ARG A 24 -6.78 -2.23 -11.94
C ARG A 24 -8.03 -2.33 -11.08
N PHE A 25 -8.26 -1.38 -10.19
CA PHE A 25 -9.54 -1.32 -9.47
C PHE A 25 -10.73 -1.02 -10.40
N GLY A 26 -10.78 0.18 -10.99
CA GLY A 26 -11.96 0.60 -11.77
C GLY A 26 -12.21 -0.17 -13.07
N ARG A 27 -11.20 -0.92 -13.54
CA ARG A 27 -11.24 -1.67 -14.81
C ARG A 27 -10.77 -3.11 -14.66
N CYS A 28 -10.85 -3.69 -13.45
CA CYS A 28 -10.67 -5.12 -13.32
C CYS A 28 -11.69 -5.85 -14.19
N ALA A 29 -11.40 -7.10 -14.56
CA ALA A 29 -12.41 -7.94 -15.17
C ALA A 29 -13.53 -8.26 -14.18
N ARG A 30 -13.16 -8.64 -12.95
CA ARG A 30 -14.11 -9.08 -11.91
C ARG A 30 -13.68 -8.63 -10.51
N PHE A 31 -14.65 -8.62 -9.61
CA PHE A 31 -14.44 -8.56 -8.16
C PHE A 31 -14.83 -9.92 -7.57
N VAL A 32 -13.94 -10.55 -6.82
CA VAL A 32 -14.27 -11.72 -6.00
C VAL A 32 -14.57 -11.21 -4.60
N LEU A 33 -15.83 -11.26 -4.17
CA LEU A 33 -16.24 -10.89 -2.83
C LEU A 33 -16.19 -12.13 -1.95
N VAL A 34 -15.40 -12.05 -0.89
CA VAL A 34 -15.20 -13.13 0.06
C VAL A 34 -15.77 -12.72 1.41
N ASP A 35 -16.63 -13.57 1.98
CA ASP A 35 -17.03 -13.47 3.37
C ASP A 35 -15.89 -14.01 4.24
N THR A 36 -15.29 -13.19 5.09
CA THR A 36 -14.12 -13.62 5.87
C THR A 36 -14.47 -14.50 7.06
N ASP A 37 -15.75 -14.59 7.43
CA ASP A 37 -16.19 -15.43 8.54
C ASP A 37 -16.51 -16.85 8.04
N THR A 38 -17.12 -16.99 6.86
CA THR A 38 -17.49 -18.29 6.29
C THR A 38 -16.54 -18.80 5.20
N MET A 39 -15.70 -17.91 4.63
CA MET A 39 -14.91 -18.14 3.42
C MET A 39 -15.73 -18.39 2.15
N ASP A 40 -17.05 -18.17 2.18
CA ASP A 40 -17.88 -18.18 0.98
C ASP A 40 -17.49 -17.04 0.06
N PHE A 41 -17.58 -17.24 -1.25
CA PHE A 41 -17.26 -16.19 -2.21
C PHE A 41 -18.27 -16.10 -3.36
N GLU A 42 -18.43 -14.89 -3.89
CA GLU A 42 -19.11 -14.63 -5.16
C GLU A 42 -18.19 -13.85 -6.10
N ALA A 43 -18.21 -14.19 -7.39
CA ALA A 43 -17.54 -13.40 -8.41
C ALA A 43 -18.55 -12.48 -9.09
N VAL A 44 -18.24 -11.18 -9.10
CA VAL A 44 -19.05 -10.12 -9.71
C VAL A 44 -18.30 -9.55 -10.90
N GLU A 45 -18.94 -9.56 -12.06
CA GLU A 45 -18.37 -8.96 -13.27
C GLU A 45 -18.38 -7.43 -13.19
N ASN A 46 -17.27 -6.80 -13.59
CA ASN A 46 -17.15 -5.35 -13.57
C ASN A 46 -17.55 -4.77 -14.94
N GLY A 47 -18.83 -4.43 -15.07
CA GLY A 47 -19.38 -3.73 -16.24
C GLY A 47 -18.75 -2.35 -16.52
N SER A 48 -17.96 -1.82 -15.58
CA SER A 48 -17.28 -0.52 -15.72
C SER A 48 -16.02 -0.58 -16.57
N SER A 49 -15.54 -1.79 -16.91
CA SER A 49 -14.25 -2.01 -17.57
C SER A 49 -14.13 -1.32 -18.94
N SER A 50 -15.24 -1.22 -19.69
CA SER A 50 -15.32 -0.64 -21.04
C SER A 50 -15.62 0.87 -21.08
N LEU A 51 -15.81 1.52 -19.92
CA LEU A 51 -16.20 2.93 -19.87
C LEU A 51 -15.05 3.86 -20.29
N GLY A 52 -15.40 4.86 -21.11
CA GLY A 52 -14.51 5.94 -21.54
C GLY A 52 -14.02 6.84 -20.38
N GLY A 53 -14.79 6.91 -19.28
CA GLY A 53 -14.45 7.64 -18.06
C GLY A 53 -15.32 7.23 -16.87
N GLY A 54 -14.90 7.56 -15.65
CA GLY A 54 -15.69 7.28 -14.42
C GLY A 54 -15.72 5.82 -13.95
N ALA A 55 -14.96 4.93 -14.60
CA ALA A 55 -14.93 3.50 -14.28
C ALA A 55 -14.65 3.20 -12.79
N GLY A 56 -13.69 3.92 -12.18
CA GLY A 56 -13.40 3.79 -10.76
C GLY A 56 -14.55 4.21 -9.84
N ILE A 57 -15.32 5.24 -10.22
CA ILE A 57 -16.46 5.71 -9.43
C ILE A 57 -17.58 4.67 -9.47
N GLN A 58 -17.90 4.14 -10.65
CA GLN A 58 -18.91 3.10 -10.77
C GLN A 58 -18.50 1.80 -10.06
N SER A 59 -17.23 1.38 -10.16
CA SER A 59 -16.72 0.26 -9.38
C SER A 59 -16.81 0.51 -7.87
N ALA A 60 -16.46 1.70 -7.37
CA ALA A 60 -16.62 2.05 -5.96
C ALA A 60 -18.08 2.01 -5.50
N GLN A 61 -19.01 2.52 -6.32
CA GLN A 61 -20.45 2.44 -6.05
C GLN A 61 -20.95 0.99 -6.05
N LEU A 62 -20.44 0.15 -6.95
CA LEU A 62 -20.75 -1.28 -6.97
C LEU A 62 -20.30 -1.97 -5.70
N MET A 63 -19.07 -1.71 -5.22
CA MET A 63 -18.55 -2.27 -3.97
C MET A 63 -19.36 -1.83 -2.77
N ALA A 64 -19.76 -0.55 -2.72
CA ALA A 64 -20.65 -0.04 -1.67
C ALA A 64 -22.02 -0.73 -1.67
N ARG A 65 -22.63 -0.96 -2.85
CA ARG A 65 -23.92 -1.69 -2.98
C ARG A 65 -23.82 -3.17 -2.62
N LYS A 66 -22.62 -3.75 -2.69
CA LYS A 66 -22.34 -5.14 -2.33
C LYS A 66 -21.93 -5.30 -0.87
N ASP A 67 -21.98 -4.23 -0.08
CA ASP A 67 -21.57 -4.19 1.32
C ASP A 67 -20.13 -4.67 1.55
N ALA A 68 -19.24 -4.43 0.58
CA ALA A 68 -17.83 -4.73 0.74
C ALA A 68 -17.21 -3.76 1.77
N ALA A 69 -16.74 -4.30 2.88
CA ALA A 69 -16.09 -3.54 3.94
C ALA A 69 -14.68 -3.08 3.52
N PHE A 70 -13.98 -3.93 2.77
CA PHE A 70 -12.64 -3.66 2.26
C PHE A 70 -12.52 -4.02 0.79
N VAL A 71 -11.61 -3.35 0.09
CA VAL A 71 -11.22 -3.67 -1.28
C VAL A 71 -9.73 -3.95 -1.32
N LEU A 72 -9.35 -5.14 -1.77
CA LEU A 72 -7.99 -5.53 -2.08
C LEU A 72 -7.77 -5.44 -3.58
N THR A 73 -6.80 -4.64 -4.00
CA THR A 73 -6.44 -4.47 -5.41
C THR A 73 -4.93 -4.52 -5.60
N GLY A 74 -4.50 -4.83 -6.83
CA GLY A 74 -3.08 -4.76 -7.16
C GLY A 74 -2.55 -3.33 -7.20
N ARG A 75 -1.24 -3.23 -7.42
CA ARG A 75 -0.44 -2.01 -7.32
C ARG A 75 -0.76 -0.97 -8.42
N LYS A 76 -1.94 -0.34 -8.39
CA LYS A 76 -2.30 0.79 -9.28
C LYS A 76 -3.07 1.93 -8.62
N PHE A 77 -3.12 2.01 -7.30
CA PHE A 77 -3.19 3.36 -6.74
C PHE A 77 -1.88 4.02 -7.16
N ASN A 78 -1.93 5.09 -7.96
CA ASN A 78 -0.78 5.81 -8.49
C ASN A 78 -0.06 6.57 -7.35
N VAL A 79 0.28 5.82 -6.31
CA VAL A 79 0.91 6.25 -5.09
C VAL A 79 2.36 5.86 -5.25
N THR A 80 3.20 6.88 -5.34
CA THR A 80 4.65 6.72 -5.33
C THR A 80 5.02 5.95 -4.06
N THR A 81 5.43 4.70 -4.23
CA THR A 81 5.85 3.84 -3.14
C THR A 81 7.37 3.90 -3.03
N GLY A 82 7.90 3.94 -1.82
CA GLY A 82 9.32 3.73 -1.56
C GLY A 82 9.50 2.83 -0.34
N ILE A 83 10.65 2.15 -0.27
CA ILE A 83 10.98 1.20 0.79
C ILE A 83 11.98 1.85 1.75
N CYS A 84 11.88 1.53 3.03
CA CYS A 84 12.97 1.77 3.97
C CYS A 84 13.19 0.52 4.81
N VAL A 85 14.45 0.23 5.12
CA VAL A 85 14.81 -0.94 5.92
C VAL A 85 15.11 -0.48 7.33
N ASN A 86 14.29 -0.93 8.28
CA ASN A 86 14.46 -0.61 9.69
C ASN A 86 15.39 -1.62 10.37
N LYS A 87 16.24 -1.14 11.29
CA LYS A 87 17.29 -1.92 11.95
C LYS A 87 18.18 -2.67 10.94
N ALA A 88 18.55 -1.99 9.87
CA ALA A 88 19.24 -2.57 8.72
C ALA A 88 20.61 -3.18 9.07
N ASP A 89 21.19 -2.76 10.20
CA ASP A 89 22.45 -3.23 10.76
C ASP A 89 22.34 -4.57 11.50
N ILE A 90 21.13 -5.04 11.85
CA ILE A 90 20.94 -6.32 12.54
C ILE A 90 21.16 -7.50 11.59
N ASN A 91 20.72 -7.37 10.33
CA ASN A 91 20.92 -8.39 9.32
C ASN A 91 21.24 -7.72 7.97
N PRO A 92 22.52 -7.45 7.69
CA PRO A 92 22.95 -6.79 6.46
C PRO A 92 22.62 -7.60 5.20
N GLU A 93 22.71 -8.94 5.25
CA GLU A 93 22.44 -9.83 4.12
C GLU A 93 20.96 -9.74 3.69
N LEU A 94 20.03 -9.84 4.65
CA LEU A 94 18.60 -9.66 4.37
C LEU A 94 18.28 -8.24 3.88
N CYS A 95 19.02 -7.23 4.38
CA CYS A 95 18.87 -5.87 3.88
C CYS A 95 19.23 -5.78 2.39
N ASP A 96 20.33 -6.41 1.97
CA ASP A 96 20.77 -6.42 0.58
C ASP A 96 19.79 -7.21 -0.31
N GLU A 97 19.22 -8.31 0.18
CA GLU A 97 18.15 -9.06 -0.52
C GLU A 97 16.90 -8.19 -0.74
N ILE A 98 16.43 -7.48 0.29
CA ILE A 98 15.27 -6.58 0.20
C ILE A 98 15.54 -5.46 -0.83
N GLU A 99 16.75 -4.91 -0.85
CA GLU A 99 17.10 -3.85 -1.80
C GLU A 99 17.21 -4.36 -3.24
N ALA A 100 17.73 -5.58 -3.43
CA ALA A 100 17.77 -6.22 -4.74
C ALA A 100 16.36 -6.50 -5.29
N GLU A 101 15.45 -7.00 -4.45
CA GLU A 101 14.06 -7.24 -4.83
C GLU A 101 13.31 -5.92 -5.11
N ALA A 102 13.52 -4.90 -4.27
CA ALA A 102 12.97 -3.56 -4.49
C ALA A 102 13.41 -2.99 -5.84
N ALA A 103 14.68 -3.15 -6.19
CA ALA A 103 15.23 -2.71 -7.48
C ALA A 103 14.60 -3.48 -8.66
N ALA A 104 14.45 -4.80 -8.55
CA ALA A 104 13.80 -5.63 -9.56
C ALA A 104 12.32 -5.23 -9.79
N LEU A 105 11.65 -4.75 -8.74
CA LEU A 105 10.27 -4.25 -8.79
C LEU A 105 10.17 -2.76 -9.17
N GLY A 106 11.28 -2.07 -9.44
CA GLY A 106 11.32 -0.64 -9.75
C GLY A 106 10.90 0.26 -8.58
N ILE A 107 11.00 -0.23 -7.35
CA ILE A 107 10.62 0.48 -6.13
C ILE A 107 11.87 1.17 -5.56
N PRO A 108 11.88 2.50 -5.40
CA PRO A 108 13.02 3.17 -4.81
C PRO A 108 13.19 2.82 -3.33
N VAL A 109 14.40 2.43 -2.96
CA VAL A 109 14.83 2.37 -1.56
C VAL A 109 15.19 3.77 -1.10
N LEU A 110 14.48 4.25 -0.08
CA LEU A 110 14.57 5.60 0.46
C LEU A 110 15.63 5.71 1.55
N GLY A 111 15.97 4.62 2.23
CA GLY A 111 17.06 4.60 3.21
C GLY A 111 17.03 3.40 4.14
N ARG A 112 18.14 3.23 4.85
CA ARG A 112 18.33 2.29 5.94
C ARG A 112 18.29 3.06 7.26
N ILE A 113 17.61 2.52 8.27
CA ILE A 113 17.58 3.07 9.63
C ILE A 113 18.35 2.10 10.52
N ARG A 114 19.40 2.59 11.19
CA ARG A 114 20.17 1.78 12.14
C ARG A 114 19.41 1.53 13.42
N TYR A 115 19.73 0.42 14.09
CA TYR A 115 19.30 0.16 15.45
C TYR A 115 19.91 1.21 16.40
N ASP A 116 19.10 1.75 17.29
CA ASP A 116 19.51 2.80 18.21
C ASP A 116 18.63 2.78 19.47
N ASN A 117 19.28 2.68 20.63
CA ASN A 117 18.60 2.71 21.94
C ASN A 117 17.88 4.03 22.21
N SER A 118 18.27 5.11 21.52
CA SER A 118 17.56 6.39 21.60
C SER A 118 16.09 6.28 21.17
N VAL A 119 15.75 5.32 20.30
CA VAL A 119 14.36 5.04 19.89
C VAL A 119 13.53 4.59 21.09
N THR A 120 14.05 3.65 21.89
CA THR A 120 13.37 3.17 23.11
C THR A 120 13.28 4.27 24.15
N ALA A 121 14.34 5.07 24.34
CA ALA A 121 14.31 6.20 25.26
C ALA A 121 13.26 7.25 24.87
N ALA A 122 13.09 7.53 23.56
CA ALA A 122 12.06 8.42 23.05
C ALA A 122 10.65 7.89 23.30
N GLN A 123 10.44 6.58 23.08
CA GLN A 123 9.16 5.91 23.35
C GLN A 123 8.75 5.99 24.81
N ILE A 124 9.68 5.76 25.75
CA ILE A 124 9.42 5.90 27.20
C ILE A 124 8.94 7.32 27.53
N ARG A 125 9.44 8.32 26.81
CA ARG A 125 9.06 9.74 26.96
C ARG A 125 7.85 10.15 26.11
N ARG A 126 7.24 9.23 25.35
CA ARG A 126 6.13 9.48 24.40
C ARG A 126 6.46 10.52 23.33
N MET A 127 7.69 10.53 22.85
CA MET A 127 8.15 11.42 21.78
C MET A 127 8.65 10.59 20.60
N ALA A 128 8.67 11.18 19.41
CA ALA A 128 9.37 10.61 18.28
C ALA A 128 10.89 10.71 18.51
N VAL A 129 11.66 9.72 18.03
CA VAL A 129 13.12 9.72 18.18
C VAL A 129 13.77 10.97 17.58
N VAL A 130 13.18 11.48 16.49
CA VAL A 130 13.60 12.72 15.82
C VAL A 130 13.35 14.01 16.62
N GLU A 131 12.49 13.96 17.64
CA GLU A 131 12.23 15.08 18.55
C GLU A 131 13.14 15.01 19.79
N SER A 132 13.60 13.80 20.11
CA SER A 132 14.31 13.51 21.37
C SER A 132 15.84 13.64 21.30
N GLY A 133 16.43 13.73 20.10
CA GLY A 133 17.88 13.89 19.94
C GLY A 133 18.42 13.68 18.52
N ASP A 134 19.75 13.52 18.42
CA ASP A 134 20.54 13.37 17.19
C ASP A 134 21.21 11.99 17.04
N GLY A 135 20.62 10.98 17.68
CA GLY A 135 21.06 9.59 17.56
C GLY A 135 21.09 9.08 16.11
N PRO A 136 21.86 8.01 15.82
CA PRO A 136 21.91 7.39 14.48
C PRO A 136 20.54 7.21 13.82
N ALA A 137 19.54 6.68 14.52
CA ALA A 137 18.22 6.46 13.95
C ALA A 137 17.50 7.79 13.62
N ALA A 138 17.64 8.81 14.47
CA ALA A 138 17.06 10.13 14.22
C ALA A 138 17.67 10.78 12.96
N ARG A 139 18.99 10.67 12.77
CA ARG A 139 19.68 11.17 11.57
C ARG A 139 19.24 10.41 10.32
N ASP A 140 19.14 9.09 10.40
CA ASP A 140 18.70 8.25 9.28
C ASP A 140 17.26 8.56 8.86
N ILE A 141 16.35 8.73 9.83
CA ILE A 141 14.95 9.09 9.58
C ILE A 141 14.85 10.48 8.94
N ARG A 142 15.62 11.48 9.41
CA ARG A 142 15.64 12.82 8.78
C ARG A 142 16.15 12.78 7.34
N ALA A 143 17.22 12.03 7.09
CA ALA A 143 17.77 11.86 5.75
C ALA A 143 16.78 11.14 4.81
N LEU A 144 16.10 10.11 5.31
CA LEU A 144 15.02 9.42 4.60
C LEU A 144 13.88 10.39 4.28
N TRP A 145 13.45 11.21 5.24
CA TRP A 145 12.38 12.18 5.06
C TRP A 145 12.69 13.22 3.98
N ALA A 146 13.94 13.70 3.91
CA ALA A 146 14.37 14.59 2.83
C ALA A 146 14.19 13.96 1.44
N ARG A 147 14.56 12.67 1.31
CA ARG A 147 14.40 11.91 0.04
C ARG A 147 12.93 11.66 -0.32
N VAL A 148 12.04 11.53 0.66
CA VAL A 148 10.58 11.51 0.44
C VAL A 148 10.13 12.86 -0.13
N GLY A 149 10.54 13.97 0.49
CA GLY A 149 10.19 15.33 0.07
C GLY A 149 10.62 15.64 -1.37
N ASP A 150 11.83 15.24 -1.75
CA ASP A 150 12.32 15.42 -3.12
C ASP A 150 11.51 14.65 -4.17
N ARG A 151 10.96 13.49 -3.79
CA ARG A 151 10.10 12.66 -4.66
C ARG A 151 8.64 13.09 -4.67
N GLN A 152 8.17 13.79 -3.64
CA GLN A 152 6.81 14.35 -3.61
C GLN A 152 6.64 15.59 -4.48
N ARG A 153 7.71 16.14 -5.07
CA ARG A 153 7.63 17.19 -6.09
C ARG A 153 7.05 16.62 -7.38
N VAL A 154 5.75 16.37 -7.41
CA VAL A 154 5.00 16.20 -8.66
C VAL A 154 5.13 17.50 -9.44
N PRO A 155 5.67 17.47 -10.68
CA PRO A 155 5.71 18.66 -11.54
C PRO A 155 4.32 19.30 -11.59
N ALA A 156 4.23 20.62 -11.55
CA ALA A 156 2.94 21.31 -11.58
C ALA A 156 2.07 20.87 -12.78
N SER A 157 2.70 20.43 -13.87
CA SER A 157 2.09 19.88 -15.09
C SER A 157 1.46 18.49 -14.97
N ARG A 158 1.70 17.75 -13.86
CA ARG A 158 1.14 16.40 -13.60
C ARG A 158 0.12 16.38 -12.46
N ARG A 159 -0.30 17.56 -11.97
CA ARG A 159 -1.37 17.65 -10.97
C ARG A 159 -2.72 17.44 -11.67
N PRO A 160 -3.51 16.41 -11.31
CA PRO A 160 -4.76 16.09 -12.02
C PRO A 160 -5.90 17.11 -11.82
N TRP A 161 -5.65 18.15 -11.03
CA TRP A 161 -6.60 19.20 -10.68
C TRP A 161 -5.90 20.55 -10.78
N ARG A 162 -5.97 21.12 -11.99
CA ARG A 162 -5.94 22.54 -12.28
C ARG A 162 -7.00 22.82 -13.33
#